data_AF-A0A636EBQ7-F1
#
_entry.id   AF-A0A636EBQ7-F1
#
_cell.length_a   1.000
_cell.length_b   1.000
_cell.length_c   1.000
_cell.angle_alpha   90.00
_cell.angle_beta   90.00
_cell.angle_gamma   90.00
#
_symmetry.space_group_name_H-M   'P 1'
#
loop_
_entity.id
_entity.type
_entity.pdbx_description
1 polymer ?
#
loop_
_entity_poly.entity_id
_entity_poly.type
_entity_poly.pdbx_seq_one_letter_code
_entity_poly.pdbx_strand_id
1 'polypeptide(L)'
;MSDNKTEYSYYIKVKNESARKRLGFPFAFWWKTESSEAAATARLAVSMLDAGFEPTDFAKPVRVNSPAVNELPPEGSFDTT
;
A
#
# COMPACT_ATOMS: atom_id res chain seq x y z
N MET A 1 9.60 -26.42 5.82
CA MET A 1 9.93 -25.08 5.30
C MET A 1 9.01 -24.12 6.00
N SER A 2 9.49 -23.37 6.97
CA SER A 2 8.71 -22.32 7.62
C SER A 2 8.30 -21.34 6.54
N ASP A 3 7.00 -21.25 6.28
CA ASP A 3 6.40 -20.25 5.41
C ASP A 3 6.61 -18.90 6.10
N ASN A 4 7.82 -18.35 5.96
CA ASN A 4 8.28 -17.13 6.61
C ASN A 4 7.66 -15.93 5.87
N LYS A 5 6.34 -15.96 5.70
CA LYS A 5 5.58 -14.86 5.14
C LYS A 5 5.70 -13.70 6.12
N THR A 6 6.26 -12.61 5.62
CA THR A 6 6.46 -11.38 6.37
C THR A 6 5.34 -10.42 6.00
N GLU A 7 4.77 -9.77 7.00
CA GLU A 7 3.80 -8.70 6.77
C GLU A 7 4.54 -7.47 6.24
N TYR A 8 4.19 -7.07 5.02
CA TYR A 8 4.69 -5.85 4.41
C TYR A 8 3.57 -4.81 4.39
N SER A 9 3.72 -3.81 5.24
CA SER A 9 2.83 -2.66 5.30
C SER A 9 3.50 -1.44 4.68
N TYR A 10 2.78 -0.78 3.77
CA TYR A 10 3.26 0.37 3.03
C TYR A 10 2.32 1.55 3.22
N TYR A 11 2.92 2.67 3.58
CA TYR A 11 2.28 3.96 3.56
C TYR A 11 2.64 4.68 2.26
N ILE A 12 1.64 4.98 1.44
CA ILE A 12 1.79 5.56 0.12
C ILE A 12 1.22 6.98 0.14
N LYS A 13 2.09 7.99 0.15
CA LYS A 13 1.64 9.39 0.08
C LYS A 13 1.35 9.79 -1.35
N VAL A 14 0.26 10.51 -1.59
CA VAL A 14 0.00 11.12 -2.90
C VAL A 14 0.95 12.29 -3.08
N LYS A 15 1.76 12.29 -4.15
CA LYS A 15 2.83 13.29 -4.34
C LYS A 15 2.31 14.60 -4.94
N ASN A 16 1.28 14.52 -5.77
CA ASN A 16 0.74 15.64 -6.54
C ASN A 16 -0.55 16.16 -5.92
N GLU A 17 -0.74 17.47 -5.86
CA GLU A 17 -2.01 18.05 -5.44
C GLU A 17 -3.15 17.73 -6.44
N SER A 18 -2.82 17.64 -7.73
CA SER A 18 -3.74 17.18 -8.78
C SER A 18 -4.18 15.73 -8.57
N ALA A 19 -3.25 14.83 -8.24
CA ALA A 19 -3.58 13.45 -7.91
C ALA A 19 -4.40 13.38 -6.63
N ARG A 20 -4.07 14.20 -5.61
CA ARG A 20 -4.84 14.26 -4.36
C ARG A 20 -6.29 14.69 -4.60
N LYS A 21 -6.53 15.65 -5.51
CA LYS A 21 -7.88 16.05 -5.94
C LYS A 21 -8.59 14.97 -6.78
N ARG A 22 -7.86 14.25 -7.64
CA ARG A 22 -8.41 13.17 -8.48
C ARG A 22 -8.77 11.93 -7.65
N LEU A 23 -7.91 11.57 -6.71
CA LEU A 23 -8.03 10.40 -5.84
C LEU A 23 -8.97 10.66 -4.65
N GLY A 24 -9.06 11.91 -4.18
CA GLY A 24 -9.90 12.29 -3.05
C GLY A 24 -9.27 12.06 -1.68
N PHE A 25 -8.05 11.51 -1.62
CA PHE A 25 -7.35 11.21 -0.37
C PHE A 25 -5.88 11.70 -0.38
N PRO A 26 -5.34 12.13 0.79
CA PRO A 26 -3.95 12.58 0.93
C PRO A 26 -2.89 11.48 0.85
N PHE A 27 -3.26 10.28 1.28
CA PHE A 27 -2.41 9.12 1.36
C PHE A 27 -3.28 7.87 1.29
N ALA A 28 -2.64 6.77 0.96
CA ALA A 28 -3.20 5.45 0.96
C ALA A 28 -2.34 4.53 1.81
N PHE A 29 -2.98 3.65 2.55
CA PHE A 29 -2.31 2.57 3.26
C PHE A 29 -2.63 1.25 2.56
N TRP A 30 -1.61 0.41 2.39
CA TRP A 30 -1.76 -0.91 1.80
C TRP A 30 -0.84 -1.88 2.50
N TRP A 31 -1.32 -3.07 2.80
CA TRP A 31 -0.52 -4.09 3.44
C TRP A 31 -0.83 -5.46 2.87
N LYS A 32 0.18 -6.33 2.86
CA LYS A 32 0.04 -7.71 2.44
C LYS A 32 1.10 -8.60 3.07
N THR A 33 0.74 -9.84 3.36
CA THR A 33 1.70 -10.86 3.79
C THR A 33 2.34 -11.51 2.57
N GLU A 34 3.67 -11.41 2.45
CA GLU A 34 4.42 -11.96 1.31
C GLU A 34 5.74 -12.57 1.77
N SER A 35 6.33 -13.42 0.94
CA SER A 35 7.61 -14.08 1.26
C SER A 35 8.82 -13.14 1.09
N SER A 36 8.65 -12.02 0.40
CA SER A 36 9.75 -11.08 0.09
C SER A 36 9.23 -9.67 -0.21
N GLU A 37 10.02 -8.65 0.12
CA GLU A 37 9.67 -7.23 -0.08
C GLU A 37 9.48 -6.89 -1.58
N ALA A 38 10.25 -7.54 -2.45
CA ALA A 38 10.12 -7.40 -3.89
C ALA A 38 8.75 -7.92 -4.39
N ALA A 39 8.28 -9.06 -3.86
CA ALA A 39 6.97 -9.60 -4.20
C ALA A 39 5.85 -8.68 -3.70
N ALA A 40 5.98 -8.16 -2.48
CA ALA A 40 5.01 -7.22 -1.92
C ALA A 40 4.94 -5.92 -2.72
N THR A 41 6.08 -5.35 -3.14
CA THR A 41 6.13 -4.14 -3.96
C THR A 41 5.52 -4.37 -5.35
N ALA A 42 5.77 -5.54 -5.96
CA ALA A 42 5.14 -5.91 -7.22
C ALA A 42 3.62 -6.04 -7.08
N ARG A 43 3.14 -6.67 -6.01
CA ARG A 43 1.70 -6.76 -5.69
C ARG A 43 1.06 -5.40 -5.43
N LEU A 44 1.76 -4.52 -4.74
CA LEU A 44 1.31 -3.16 -4.50
C LEU A 44 1.08 -2.43 -5.83
N ALA A 45 2.04 -2.47 -6.75
CA ALA A 45 1.90 -1.81 -8.06
C ALA A 45 0.73 -2.35 -8.88
N VAL A 46 0.53 -3.69 -8.87
CA VAL A 46 -0.63 -4.32 -9.53
C VAL A 46 -1.94 -3.85 -8.88
N SER A 47 -1.99 -3.82 -7.55
CA SER A 47 -3.19 -3.42 -6.82
C SER A 47 -3.52 -1.93 -7.04
N MET A 48 -2.51 -1.06 -7.16
CA MET A 48 -2.70 0.34 -7.54
C MET A 48 -3.36 0.46 -8.90
N LEU A 49 -2.84 -0.28 -9.90
CA LEU A 49 -3.38 -0.26 -11.26
C LEU A 49 -4.80 -0.82 -11.32
N ASP A 50 -5.09 -1.89 -10.57
CA ASP A 50 -6.42 -2.51 -10.46
C ASP A 50 -7.44 -1.55 -9.82
N ALA A 51 -7.01 -0.79 -8.81
CA ALA A 51 -7.80 0.29 -8.22
C ALA A 51 -7.95 1.53 -9.13
N GLY A 52 -7.34 1.53 -10.33
CA GLY A 52 -7.38 2.65 -11.27
C GLY A 52 -6.44 3.81 -10.91
N PHE A 53 -5.47 3.56 -10.03
CA PHE A 53 -4.48 4.55 -9.61
C PHE A 53 -3.15 4.37 -10.33
N GLU A 54 -2.51 5.47 -10.73
CA GLU A 54 -1.19 5.41 -11.35
C GLU A 54 -0.10 5.38 -10.29
N PRO A 55 0.81 4.38 -10.27
CA PRO A 55 1.93 4.33 -9.33
C PRO A 55 2.82 5.59 -9.38
N THR A 56 2.81 6.30 -10.51
CA THR A 56 3.54 7.55 -10.72
C THR A 56 2.92 8.73 -9.97
N ASP A 57 1.63 8.71 -9.65
CA ASP A 57 0.95 9.78 -8.89
C ASP A 57 1.28 9.74 -7.38
N PHE A 58 1.90 8.65 -6.94
CA PHE A 58 2.30 8.44 -5.57
C PHE A 58 3.80 8.66 -5.36
N ALA A 59 4.14 9.03 -4.13
CA ALA A 59 5.50 9.06 -3.65
C ALA A 59 6.00 7.62 -3.42
N LYS A 60 7.31 7.48 -3.22
CA LYS A 60 7.93 6.19 -2.90
C LYS A 60 7.20 5.56 -1.69
N PRO A 61 6.67 4.33 -1.80
CA PRO A 61 5.98 3.67 -0.71
C PRO A 61 6.93 3.50 0.47
N VAL A 62 6.53 4.01 1.62
CA VAL A 62 7.32 3.94 2.85
C VAL A 62 6.89 2.69 3.59
N ARG A 63 7.81 1.76 3.79
CA ARG A 63 7.55 0.60 4.63
C ARG A 63 7.39 1.08 6.07
N VAL A 64 6.23 0.79 6.64
CA VAL A 64 5.91 1.11 8.03
C VAL A 64 5.80 -0.21 8.80
N ASN A 65 6.30 -0.23 10.04
CA ASN A 65 5.96 -1.32 10.94
C ASN A 65 4.51 -1.11 11.37
N SER A 66 3.64 -2.03 10.98
CA SER A 66 2.21 -1.98 11.28
C SER A 66 1.98 -1.70 12.77
N PRO A 67 1.17 -0.71 13.16
CA PRO A 67 0.79 -0.55 14.56
C PRO A 67 -0.13 -1.71 14.99
N ALA A 68 0.00 -2.06 16.28
CA ALA A 68 -0.68 -3.19 16.90
C ALA A 68 -2.20 -3.18 16.67
N VAL A 69 -2.68 -4.29 16.08
CA VAL A 69 -3.93 -5.00 16.42
C VAL A 69 -5.05 -4.07 16.91
N ASN A 70 -5.85 -3.49 16.00
CA ASN A 70 -7.32 -3.45 16.15
C ASN A 70 -8.12 -2.76 15.03
N GLU A 71 -7.50 -2.01 14.10
CA GLU A 71 -8.26 -1.29 13.05
C GLU A 71 -7.61 -1.41 11.66
N LEU A 72 -6.88 -2.51 11.42
CA LEU A 72 -6.26 -2.70 10.10
C LEU A 72 -7.34 -3.02 9.06
N PRO A 73 -7.26 -2.41 7.87
CA PRO A 73 -8.14 -2.71 6.75
C PRO A 73 -7.91 -4.17 6.30
N PRO A 74 -8.81 -4.78 5.52
CA PRO A 74 -8.59 -6.11 4.97
C PRO A 74 -7.25 -6.23 4.23
N GLU A 75 -6.59 -7.39 4.31
CA GLU A 75 -5.32 -7.61 3.62
C GLU A 75 -5.46 -7.34 2.11
N GLY A 76 -4.56 -6.52 1.57
CA GLY A 76 -4.57 -6.15 0.16
C GLY A 76 -5.60 -5.08 -0.20
N SER A 77 -6.39 -4.58 0.75
CA SER A 77 -7.24 -3.40 0.54
C SER A 77 -6.44 -2.12 0.69
N PHE A 78 -6.72 -1.18 -0.20
CA PHE A 78 -6.29 0.20 -0.05
C PHE A 78 -7.20 0.90 0.95
N ASP A 79 -6.62 1.31 2.05
CA ASP A 79 -7.28 2.21 2.98
C ASP A 79 -6.96 3.64 2.59
N THR A 80 -8.02 4.40 2.35
CA THR A 80 -7.95 5.79 1.90
C THR A 80 -8.64 6.73 2.89
N THR A 81 -8.86 6.25 4.13
CA THR A 81 -9.67 6.93 5.15
C THR A 81 -8.92 8.06 5.84
#